data_AF-A0A847G7K0-F1
#
_entry.id   AF-A0A847G7K0-F1
#
_cell.length_a   1.000
_cell.length_b   1.000
_cell.length_c   1.000
_cell.angle_alpha   90.00
_cell.angle_beta   90.00
_cell.angle_gamma   90.00
#
_symmetry.space_group_name_H-M   'P 1'
#
loop_
_entity.id
_entity.type
_entity.pdbx_description
1 polymer ?
#
loop_
_entity_poly.entity_id
_entity_poly.type
_entity_poly.pdbx_seq_one_letter_code
_entity_poly.pdbx_strand_id
1 'polypeptide(L)' 'MGTRKETVDYLLEQMSGAGMLTARKMFGEYAIYCEGKIVALVCDDQLFIKPTAAARAFLGADVE' A
#
# COMPACT_ATOMS: atom_id res chain seq x y z
N MET A 1 5.77 -10.31 -13.46
CA MET A 1 4.33 -10.38 -13.84
C MET A 1 3.68 -9.33 -12.98
N GLY A 2 3.00 -8.32 -13.54
CA GLY A 2 2.58 -7.17 -12.73
C GLY A 2 1.44 -7.48 -11.77
N THR A 3 1.33 -6.73 -10.68
CA THR A 3 0.22 -6.82 -9.71
C THR A 3 -1.15 -6.78 -10.40
N ARG A 4 -2.07 -7.64 -9.95
CA ARG A 4 -3.47 -7.68 -10.42
C ARG A 4 -4.24 -6.49 -9.89
N LYS A 5 -5.07 -5.89 -10.75
CA LYS A 5 -5.93 -4.76 -10.36
C LYS A 5 -6.87 -5.13 -9.21
N GLU A 6 -7.40 -6.36 -9.21
CA GLU A 6 -8.28 -6.89 -8.16
C GLU A 6 -7.62 -6.89 -6.77
N THR A 7 -6.32 -7.21 -6.69
CA THR A 7 -5.55 -7.12 -5.44
C THR A 7 -5.56 -5.71 -4.89
N VAL A 8 -5.33 -4.71 -5.76
CA VAL A 8 -5.28 -3.30 -5.38
C VAL A 8 -6.65 -2.80 -4.97
N ASP A 9 -7.69 -3.15 -5.72
CA ASP A 9 -9.08 -2.78 -5.41
C ASP A 9 -9.48 -3.35 -4.04
N TYR A 10 -9.21 -4.64 -3.80
CA TYR A 10 -9.45 -5.29 -2.50
C TYR A 10 -8.72 -4.57 -1.35
N LEU A 11 -7.44 -4.26 -1.53
CA LEU A 11 -6.64 -3.57 -0.51
C LEU A 11 -7.20 -2.17 -0.20
N LEU A 12 -7.62 -1.41 -1.21
CA LEU A 12 -8.23 -0.09 -1.02
C LEU A 12 -9.57 -0.19 -0.26
N GLU A 13 -10.38 -1.20 -0.55
CA GLU A 13 -11.64 -1.45 0.17
C GLU A 13 -11.38 -1.78 1.65
N GLN A 14 -10.42 -2.67 1.94
CA GLN A 14 -10.05 -3.03 3.31
C GLN A 14 -9.50 -1.84 4.12
N MET A 15 -8.84 -0.89 3.46
CA MET A 15 -8.24 0.29 4.11
C MET A 15 -9.12 1.55 4.03
N SER A 16 -10.40 1.43 3.66
CA SER A 16 -11.31 2.57 3.48
C SER A 16 -11.48 3.49 4.71
N GLY A 17 -11.16 3.00 5.91
CA GLY A 17 -11.16 3.80 7.14
C GLY A 17 -9.92 4.69 7.36
N ALA A 18 -8.89 4.59 6.51
CA ALA A 18 -7.62 5.30 6.68
C ALA A 18 -7.60 6.75 6.13
N GLY A 19 -8.70 7.19 5.49
CA GLY A 19 -8.81 8.47 4.80
C GLY A 19 -8.95 8.31 3.28
N MET A 20 -8.71 9.36 2.51
CA MET A 20 -8.81 9.31 1.05
C MET A 20 -7.61 8.56 0.46
N LEU A 21 -7.86 7.30 0.08
CA LEU A 21 -6.89 6.44 -0.58
C LEU A 21 -7.05 6.45 -2.10
N THR A 22 -5.93 6.52 -2.81
CA THR A 22 -5.87 6.35 -4.27
C THR A 22 -4.69 5.47 -4.65
N ALA A 23 -4.83 4.70 -5.73
CA ALA A 23 -3.73 3.88 -6.27
C ALA A 23 -3.33 4.38 -7.65
N ARG A 24 -2.02 4.47 -7.89
CA ARG A 24 -1.46 4.83 -9.20
C ARG A 24 -0.58 3.70 -9.72
N LYS A 25 -0.92 3.18 -10.90
CA LYS A 25 -0.11 2.18 -11.60
C LYS A 25 1.18 2.82 -12.13
N MET A 26 2.33 2.22 -11.84
CA MET A 26 3.65 2.63 -12.29
C MET A 26 4.51 1.40 -12.57
N PHE A 27 4.97 1.24 -13.82
CA PHE A 27 5.85 0.14 -14.26
C PHE A 27 5.32 -1.28 -14.01
N GLY A 28 4.00 -1.47 -14.03
CA GLY A 28 3.35 -2.78 -13.77
C GLY A 28 2.87 -2.97 -12.34
N GLU A 29 3.41 -2.21 -11.40
CA GLU A 29 3.08 -2.20 -9.97
C GLU A 29 2.24 -0.98 -9.58
N TYR A 30 1.88 -0.85 -8.30
CA TYR A 30 1.05 0.24 -7.81
C TYR A 30 1.68 0.96 -6.62
N ALA A 31 1.58 2.29 -6.59
CA ALA A 31 1.78 3.05 -5.37
C ALA A 31 0.43 3.46 -4.78
N ILE A 32 0.29 3.32 -3.47
CA ILE A 32 -0.87 3.73 -2.69
C ILE A 32 -0.58 5.10 -2.09
N TYR A 33 -1.50 6.02 -2.31
CA TYR A 33 -1.49 7.37 -1.77
C TYR A 33 -2.60 7.51 -0.74
N CYS A 34 -2.28 8.11 0.40
CA CYS A 34 -3.23 8.58 1.38
C CYS A 34 -3.11 10.11 1.46
N GLU A 35 -4.19 10.84 1.22
CA GLU A 35 -4.18 12.32 1.24
C GLU A 35 -3.05 12.92 0.38
N GLY A 36 -2.84 12.35 -0.81
CA GLY A 36 -1.81 12.78 -1.76
C GLY A 36 -0.37 12.38 -1.41
N LYS A 37 -0.13 11.64 -0.32
CA LYS A 37 1.21 11.17 0.09
C LYS A 37 1.35 9.68 -0.14
N ILE A 38 2.48 9.24 -0.69
CA ILE A 38 2.79 7.81 -0.84
C ILE A 38 2.97 7.18 0.54
N VAL A 39 2.15 6.16 0.83
CA VAL A 39 2.15 5.42 2.11
C VAL A 39 2.49 3.94 1.94
N ALA A 40 2.28 3.36 0.76
CA ALA A 40 2.58 1.96 0.50
C ALA A 40 2.84 1.71 -1.00
N LEU A 41 3.45 0.57 -1.30
CA LEU A 41 3.58 0.01 -2.63
C LEU A 41 2.87 -1.35 -2.68
N VAL A 42 2.36 -1.73 -3.84
CA VAL A 42 1.88 -3.09 -4.11
C VAL A 42 2.72 -3.66 -5.23
N CYS A 43 3.53 -4.67 -4.90
CA CYS A 43 4.45 -5.33 -5.80
C CYS A 43 4.20 -6.84 -5.75
N ASP A 44 4.11 -7.51 -6.89
CA ASP A 44 3.84 -8.95 -6.97
C ASP A 44 2.63 -9.39 -6.10
N ASP A 45 1.55 -8.60 -6.12
CA ASP A 45 0.35 -8.77 -5.28
C ASP A 45 0.58 -8.69 -3.75
N GLN A 46 1.73 -8.19 -3.30
CA GLN A 46 2.05 -7.99 -1.89
C GLN A 46 2.05 -6.49 -1.52
N LEU A 47 1.53 -6.16 -0.34
CA LEU A 47 1.48 -4.80 0.19
C LEU A 47 2.74 -4.49 1.02
N PHE A 48 3.50 -3.48 0.60
CA PHE A 48 4.68 -2.97 1.29
C PHE A 48 4.39 -1.60 1.91
N ILE A 49 4.34 -1.52 3.23
CA ILE A 49 4.09 -0.26 3.95
C ILE A 49 5.39 0.55 4.06
N LYS A 50 5.31 1.85 3.81
CA LYS A 50 6.45 2.75 4.02
C LYS A 50 6.88 2.70 5.50
N PRO A 51 8.16 2.40 5.80
CA PRO A 51 8.62 2.20 7.17
C PRO A 51 8.79 3.55 7.89
N THR A 52 7.68 4.20 8.22
CA THR A 52 7.67 5.40 9.06
C THR A 52 7.93 5.02 10.52
N ALA A 53 8.28 5.99 11.37
CA ALA A 53 8.43 5.73 12.81
C ALA A 53 7.14 5.15 13.42
N ALA A 54 5.96 5.67 13.02
CA ALA A 54 4.66 5.17 13.45
C ALA A 54 4.40 3.73 12.97
N ALA A 55 4.72 3.42 11.70
CA ALA A 55 4.55 2.08 11.16
C ALA A 55 5.44 1.05 11.89
N ARG A 56 6.70 1.37 12.15
CA ARG A 56 7.61 0.50 12.91
C ARG A 56 7.15 0.30 14.36
N ALA A 57 6.66 1.35 15.01
CA ALA A 57 6.12 1.24 16.36
C ALA A 57 4.87 0.36 16.41
N PHE A 58 4.05 0.37 15.34
CA PHE A 58 2.83 -0.45 15.26
C PHE A 58 3.12 -1.92 14.91
N LEU A 59 4.03 -2.18 13.97
CA LEU A 59 4.33 -3.52 13.47
C LEU A 59 5.29 -4.31 14.36
N GLY A 60 6.10 -3.64 15.20
CA GLY A 60 7.20 -4.27 15.92
C GLY A 60 8.47 -4.40 15.06
N ALA A 61 9.45 -5.21 15.52
CA ALA A 61 10.66 -5.46 14.75
C ALA A 61 10.33 -6.16 13.42
N ASP A 62 11.13 -5.85 12.38
CA ASP A 62 10.92 -6.18 10.97
C ASP A 62 10.20 -7.52 10.74
N VAL A 63 8.97 -7.45 10.20
CA VAL A 63 8.30 -8.57 9.57
C VAL A 63 8.66 -8.53 8.09
N GLU A 64 9.35 -9.58 7.63
CA GLU A 64 9.83 -9.77 6.26
C GLU A 64 8.69 -9.80 5.23
#